data_AF-A0A946FZK0-F1
#
_entry.id   AF-A0A946FZK0-F1
#
_cell.length_a   1.000
_cell.length_b   1.000
_cell.length_c   1.000
_cell.angle_alpha   90.00
_cell.angle_beta   90.00
_cell.angle_gamma   90.00
#
_symmetry.space_group_name_H-M   'P 1'
#
loop_
_entity.id
_entity.type
_entity.pdbx_description
1 polymer ?
#
loop_
_entity_poly.entity_id
_entity_poly.type
_entity_poly.pdbx_seq_one_letter_code
_entity_poly.pdbx_strand_id
1 'polypeptide(L)'
;QKFGSWVVRQLSGTQVPDATSGFRAYSREAALQLNVVSDFTYTVETIISAGRKNLAIEHVPVKTNKKLRESRLFPSIQIYLRRSFVTMLKVYSMYRPLRLFSVAGGATCLAGLAIGCRYLFFFFQGQTEGHIQSLILSAILLIVGFQIIMMGISAELIAVNRQLLEDIQIRIKKGELDK
;
A
#
# COMPACT_ATOMS: atom_id res chain seq x y z
N GLN A 1 1.42 15.50 10.95
CA GLN A 1 0.79 15.85 9.66
C GLN A 1 1.75 15.81 8.46
N LYS A 2 3.01 16.30 8.56
CA LYS A 2 3.96 16.32 7.44
C LYS A 2 4.35 14.93 6.87
N PHE A 3 4.60 13.94 7.75
CA PHE A 3 5.00 12.59 7.32
C PHE A 3 3.89 11.84 6.57
N GLY A 4 2.65 11.85 7.11
CA GLY A 4 1.50 11.25 6.43
C GLY A 4 1.25 11.89 5.06
N SER A 5 1.31 13.22 4.98
CA SER A 5 1.15 13.94 3.71
C SER A 5 2.26 13.61 2.71
N TRP A 6 3.51 13.40 3.15
CA TRP A 6 4.62 12.98 2.30
C TRP A 6 4.40 11.58 1.69
N VAL A 7 3.95 10.61 2.49
CA VAL A 7 3.62 9.27 1.98
C VAL A 7 2.49 9.35 0.95
N VAL A 8 1.45 10.15 1.22
CA VAL A 8 0.36 10.34 0.25
C VAL A 8 0.88 10.92 -1.06
N ARG A 9 1.70 11.98 -1.02
CA ARG A 9 2.28 12.57 -2.24
C ARG A 9 3.10 11.58 -3.05
N GLN A 10 3.86 10.69 -2.39
CA GLN A 10 4.60 9.64 -3.09
C GLN A 10 3.69 8.57 -3.71
N LEU A 11 2.58 8.24 -3.07
CA LEU A 11 1.64 7.24 -3.58
C LEU A 11 0.69 7.79 -4.64
N SER A 12 0.29 9.06 -4.54
CA SER A 12 -0.60 9.73 -5.48
C SER A 12 0.14 10.37 -6.65
N GLY A 13 1.43 10.65 -6.52
CA GLY A 13 2.16 11.48 -7.49
C GLY A 13 1.69 12.94 -7.52
N THR A 14 0.91 13.38 -6.53
CA THR A 14 0.29 14.72 -6.50
C THR A 14 1.05 15.63 -5.54
N GLN A 15 0.99 16.95 -5.76
CA GLN A 15 1.66 17.94 -4.91
C GLN A 15 0.78 18.43 -3.74
N VAL A 16 -0.33 17.74 -3.43
CA VAL A 16 -1.34 18.21 -2.47
C VAL A 16 -0.72 18.35 -1.08
N PRO A 17 -0.75 19.55 -0.47
CA PRO A 17 -0.06 19.79 0.78
C PRO A 17 -0.75 19.19 2.00
N ASP A 18 -2.08 19.17 2.00
CA ASP A 18 -2.92 18.57 3.04
C ASP A 18 -3.76 17.43 2.46
N ALA A 19 -3.34 16.19 2.73
CA ALA A 19 -4.05 15.00 2.28
C ALA A 19 -5.28 14.65 3.15
N THR A 20 -5.43 15.29 4.31
CA THR A 20 -6.40 14.93 5.34
C THR A 20 -7.61 15.85 5.41
N SER A 21 -7.61 16.97 4.67
CA SER A 21 -8.78 17.86 4.59
C SER A 21 -10.01 17.14 4.05
N GLY A 22 -11.13 17.29 4.75
CA GLY A 22 -12.45 16.81 4.34
C GLY A 22 -13.23 17.77 3.44
N PHE A 23 -12.77 19.03 3.31
CA PHE A 23 -13.41 20.01 2.42
C PHE A 23 -12.91 19.81 1.00
N ARG A 24 -13.80 19.29 0.12
CA ARG A 24 -13.47 18.92 -1.26
C ARG A 24 -14.66 19.16 -2.17
N ALA A 25 -14.37 19.64 -3.37
CA ALA A 25 -15.32 19.74 -4.47
C ALA A 25 -14.88 18.80 -5.59
N TYR A 26 -15.85 18.09 -6.18
CA TYR A 26 -15.61 17.18 -7.29
C TYR A 26 -16.49 17.61 -8.46
N SER A 27 -15.92 17.70 -9.66
CA SER A 27 -16.72 17.70 -10.90
C SER A 27 -17.50 16.40 -11.02
N ARG A 28 -18.62 16.42 -11.76
CA ARG A 28 -19.42 15.22 -12.04
C ARG A 28 -18.56 14.07 -12.60
N GLU A 29 -17.67 14.37 -13.53
CA GLU A 29 -16.81 13.41 -14.20
C GLU A 29 -15.81 12.76 -13.24
N ALA A 30 -15.25 13.55 -12.31
CA ALA A 30 -14.37 13.04 -11.26
C ALA A 30 -15.13 12.17 -10.26
N ALA A 31 -16.32 12.61 -9.82
CA ALA A 31 -17.14 11.87 -8.86
C ALA A 31 -17.56 10.49 -9.40
N LEU A 32 -17.81 10.37 -10.71
CA LEU A 32 -18.15 9.09 -11.33
C LEU A 32 -16.98 8.09 -11.36
N GLN A 33 -15.75 8.60 -11.49
CA GLN A 33 -14.54 7.79 -11.57
C GLN A 33 -13.99 7.42 -10.20
N LEU A 34 -14.24 8.21 -9.16
CA LEU A 34 -13.74 7.95 -7.82
C LEU A 34 -14.61 6.87 -7.14
N ASN A 35 -13.95 5.78 -6.75
CA ASN A 35 -14.55 4.73 -5.92
C ASN A 35 -13.84 4.73 -4.56
N VAL A 36 -14.61 4.88 -3.49
CA VAL A 36 -14.13 4.77 -2.10
C VAL A 36 -14.53 3.39 -1.61
N VAL A 37 -13.56 2.49 -1.48
CA VAL A 37 -13.77 1.08 -1.15
C VAL A 37 -13.20 0.74 0.23
N SER A 38 -12.25 1.53 0.71
CA SER A 38 -11.56 1.26 1.97
C SER A 38 -12.28 1.89 3.17
N ASP A 39 -12.18 1.25 4.33
CA ASP A 39 -12.48 1.86 5.64
C ASP A 39 -11.45 2.94 6.04
N PHE A 40 -10.43 3.15 5.20
CA PHE A 40 -9.51 4.25 5.40
C PHE A 40 -10.25 5.60 5.29
N THR A 41 -9.65 6.67 5.83
CA THR A 41 -10.21 8.01 5.64
C THR A 41 -10.32 8.29 4.14
N TYR A 42 -11.56 8.38 3.65
CA TYR A 42 -11.89 8.61 2.24
C TYR A 42 -11.06 9.72 1.58
N THR A 43 -10.54 10.67 2.38
CA THR A 43 -9.68 11.77 1.97
C THR A 43 -8.36 11.33 1.31
N VAL A 44 -7.62 10.37 1.87
CA VAL A 44 -6.36 9.94 1.21
C VAL A 44 -6.67 9.04 0.03
N GLU A 45 -7.66 8.15 0.17
CA GLU A 45 -8.02 7.22 -0.89
C GLU A 45 -8.44 7.96 -2.16
N THR A 46 -9.27 9.00 -2.02
CA THR A 46 -9.68 9.83 -3.16
C THR A 46 -8.51 10.62 -3.77
N ILE A 47 -7.50 11.06 -3.00
CA ILE A 47 -6.30 11.71 -3.57
C ILE A 47 -5.43 10.69 -4.32
N ILE A 48 -5.21 9.50 -3.76
CA ILE A 48 -4.42 8.46 -4.42
C ILE A 48 -5.11 8.00 -5.70
N SER A 49 -6.43 7.78 -5.64
CA SER A 49 -7.24 7.40 -6.78
C SER A 49 -7.24 8.48 -7.86
N ALA A 50 -7.46 9.75 -7.49
CA ALA A 50 -7.41 10.89 -8.41
C ALA A 50 -6.04 11.04 -9.08
N GLY A 51 -4.95 10.91 -8.32
CA GLY A 51 -3.59 10.96 -8.85
C GLY A 51 -3.31 9.85 -9.86
N ARG A 52 -3.72 8.61 -9.57
CA ARG A 52 -3.55 7.47 -10.50
C ARG A 52 -4.39 7.57 -11.76
N LYS A 53 -5.61 8.11 -11.65
CA LYS A 53 -6.49 8.37 -12.80
C LYS A 53 -6.10 9.65 -13.56
N ASN A 54 -4.98 10.29 -13.18
CA ASN A 54 -4.50 11.56 -13.73
C ASN A 54 -5.59 12.65 -13.75
N LEU A 55 -6.46 12.67 -12.74
CA LEU A 55 -7.43 13.74 -12.57
C LEU A 55 -6.70 15.01 -12.13
N ALA A 56 -7.15 16.16 -12.63
CA ALA A 56 -6.66 17.44 -12.18
C ALA A 56 -7.02 17.64 -10.69
N ILE A 57 -6.01 17.93 -9.86
CA ILE A 57 -6.20 18.23 -8.43
C ILE A 57 -5.57 19.59 -8.15
N GLU A 58 -6.37 20.49 -7.61
CA GLU A 58 -5.93 21.82 -7.20
C GLU A 58 -6.17 22.01 -5.69
N HIS A 59 -5.23 22.69 -5.03
CA HIS A 59 -5.32 23.00 -3.61
C HIS A 59 -5.50 24.50 -3.44
N VAL A 60 -6.67 24.89 -2.93
CA VAL A 60 -6.95 26.28 -2.55
C VAL A 60 -6.58 26.49 -1.08
N PRO A 61 -5.59 27.34 -0.77
CA PRO A 61 -5.22 27.60 0.62
C PRO A 61 -6.34 28.36 1.33
N VAL A 62 -6.87 27.77 2.41
CA VAL A 62 -7.87 28.40 3.28
C VAL A 62 -7.24 28.71 4.63
N LYS A 63 -7.42 29.94 5.14
CA LYS A 63 -6.99 30.29 6.50
C LYS A 63 -7.84 29.53 7.51
N THR A 64 -7.19 28.76 8.37
CA THR A 64 -7.86 28.03 9.45
C THR A 64 -7.90 28.88 10.72
N ASN A 65 -8.98 28.76 11.49
CA ASN A 65 -9.06 29.35 12.81
C ASN A 65 -8.09 28.66 13.78
N LYS A 66 -7.62 29.41 14.80
CA LYS A 66 -6.79 28.84 15.86
C LYS A 66 -7.52 27.65 16.49
N LYS A 67 -6.76 26.61 16.86
CA LYS A 67 -7.30 25.36 17.44
C LYS A 67 -8.05 25.68 18.74
N LEU A 68 -9.37 25.75 18.68
CA LEU A 68 -10.23 26.12 19.83
C LEU A 68 -10.39 24.99 20.86
N ARG A 69 -10.06 23.74 20.49
CA ARG A 69 -10.22 22.57 21.35
C ARG A 69 -9.28 21.42 20.93
N GLU A 70 -8.86 20.63 21.91
CA GLU A 70 -8.11 19.39 21.69
C GLU A 70 -8.94 18.33 20.93
N SER A 71 -8.29 17.68 19.95
CA SER A 71 -8.92 16.71 19.06
C SER A 71 -9.29 15.45 19.84
N ARG A 72 -10.58 15.08 19.84
CA ARG A 72 -11.07 13.82 20.43
C ARG A 72 -10.95 12.61 19.48
N LEU A 73 -10.44 12.82 18.27
CA LEU A 73 -10.44 11.80 17.21
C LEU A 73 -9.37 10.72 17.41
N PHE A 74 -8.29 11.01 18.15
CA PHE A 74 -7.21 10.05 18.42
C PHE A 74 -6.77 10.10 19.90
N PRO A 75 -6.99 9.02 20.67
CA PRO A 75 -6.66 8.98 22.11
C PRO A 75 -5.16 8.96 22.41
N SER A 76 -4.31 8.49 21.47
CA SER A 76 -2.86 8.47 21.63
C SER A 76 -2.12 8.47 20.29
N ILE A 77 -0.94 9.13 20.26
CA ILE A 77 -0.06 9.19 19.07
C ILE A 77 0.33 7.77 18.61
N GLN A 78 0.53 6.84 19.55
CA GLN A 78 1.03 5.49 19.24
C GLN A 78 -0.04 4.59 18.61
N ILE A 79 -1.30 4.69 19.07
CA ILE A 79 -2.43 4.00 18.44
C ILE A 79 -2.67 4.59 17.04
N TYR A 80 -2.56 5.92 16.90
CA TYR A 80 -2.67 6.58 15.60
C TYR A 80 -1.58 6.12 14.61
N LEU A 81 -0.31 6.05 15.06
CA LEU A 81 0.79 5.61 14.21
C LEU A 81 0.65 4.14 13.78
N ARG A 82 0.28 3.23 14.70
CA ARG A 82 0.05 1.81 14.36
C ARG A 82 -1.10 1.63 13.38
N ARG A 83 -2.25 2.26 13.62
CA ARG A 83 -3.39 2.20 12.69
C ARG A 83 -3.01 2.78 11.33
N SER A 84 -2.37 3.95 11.31
CA SER A 84 -1.93 4.60 10.07
C SER A 84 -0.94 3.73 9.30
N PHE A 85 -0.02 3.02 9.97
CA PHE A 85 0.93 2.12 9.33
C PHE A 85 0.25 0.91 8.70
N VAL A 86 -0.60 0.20 9.46
CA VAL A 86 -1.37 -0.94 8.93
C VAL A 86 -2.19 -0.51 7.71
N THR A 87 -2.81 0.68 7.77
CA THR A 87 -3.58 1.13 6.62
C THR A 87 -2.73 1.58 5.46
N MET A 88 -1.58 2.25 5.69
CA MET A 88 -0.62 2.52 4.61
C MET A 88 -0.18 1.24 3.93
N LEU A 89 0.04 0.16 4.69
CA LEU A 89 0.40 -1.15 4.15
C LEU A 89 -0.74 -1.77 3.35
N LYS A 90 -1.99 -1.69 3.83
CA LYS A 90 -3.20 -2.13 3.10
C LYS A 90 -3.38 -1.37 1.78
N VAL A 91 -3.23 -0.04 1.82
CA VAL A 91 -3.31 0.85 0.65
C VAL A 91 -2.18 0.53 -0.34
N TYR A 92 -0.94 0.41 0.14
CA TYR A 92 0.18 0.07 -0.72
C TYR A 92 0.01 -1.31 -1.36
N SER A 93 -0.46 -2.30 -0.59
CA SER A 93 -0.81 -3.63 -1.11
C SER A 93 -1.95 -3.59 -2.13
N MET A 94 -2.92 -2.68 -1.97
CA MET A 94 -4.04 -2.53 -2.91
C MET A 94 -3.59 -1.93 -4.25
N TYR A 95 -2.58 -1.06 -4.24
CA TYR A 95 -2.16 -0.29 -5.41
C TYR A 95 -0.90 -0.82 -6.10
N ARG A 96 0.06 -1.39 -5.35
CA ARG A 96 1.29 -2.00 -5.88
C ARG A 96 1.62 -3.30 -5.12
N PRO A 97 0.75 -4.32 -5.18
CA PRO A 97 0.95 -5.57 -4.47
C PRO A 97 2.27 -6.24 -4.86
N LEU A 98 2.61 -6.31 -6.16
CA LEU A 98 3.81 -7.03 -6.62
C LEU A 98 5.08 -6.52 -5.95
N ARG A 99 5.27 -5.19 -5.82
CA ARG A 99 6.46 -4.63 -5.17
C ARG A 99 6.54 -4.98 -3.70
N LEU A 100 5.41 -4.93 -2.97
CA LEU A 100 5.38 -5.24 -1.54
C LEU A 100 5.78 -6.69 -1.29
N PHE A 101 5.12 -7.62 -1.97
CA PHE A 101 5.37 -9.05 -1.83
C PHE A 101 6.74 -9.45 -2.38
N SER A 102 7.23 -8.83 -3.46
CA SER A 102 8.58 -9.10 -3.97
C SER A 102 9.67 -8.66 -3.02
N VAL A 103 9.52 -7.50 -2.35
CA VAL A 103 10.48 -7.05 -1.34
C VAL A 103 10.45 -7.95 -0.11
N ALA A 104 9.27 -8.30 0.40
CA ALA A 104 9.12 -9.15 1.58
C ALA A 104 9.59 -10.60 1.32
N GLY A 105 9.20 -11.18 0.19
CA GLY A 105 9.62 -12.51 -0.24
C GLY A 105 11.10 -12.55 -0.60
N GLY A 106 11.60 -11.51 -1.27
CA GLY A 106 13.02 -11.35 -1.58
C GLY A 106 13.89 -11.25 -0.33
N ALA A 107 13.48 -10.47 0.68
CA ALA A 107 14.18 -10.39 1.97
C ALA A 107 14.20 -11.75 2.69
N THR A 108 13.08 -12.47 2.68
CA THR A 108 12.98 -13.83 3.26
C THR A 108 13.87 -14.81 2.51
N CYS A 109 13.87 -14.80 1.17
CA CYS A 109 14.75 -15.62 0.35
C CYS A 109 16.23 -15.29 0.60
N LEU A 110 16.60 -14.01 0.70
CA LEU A 110 17.96 -13.58 1.00
C LEU A 110 18.42 -14.07 2.38
N ALA A 111 17.54 -14.00 3.39
CA ALA A 111 17.83 -14.56 4.71
C ALA A 111 18.03 -16.09 4.65
N GLY A 112 17.19 -16.79 3.90
CA GLY A 112 17.35 -18.23 3.64
C GLY A 112 18.69 -18.54 2.97
N LEU A 113 19.01 -17.83 1.87
CA LEU A 113 20.29 -17.96 1.16
C LEU A 113 21.48 -17.68 2.07
N ALA A 114 21.45 -16.65 2.91
CA ALA A 114 22.54 -16.33 3.82
C ALA A 114 22.83 -17.48 4.80
N ILE A 115 21.77 -18.08 5.36
CA ILE A 115 21.88 -19.24 6.26
C ILE A 115 22.38 -20.47 5.50
N GLY A 116 21.88 -20.69 4.28
CA GLY A 116 22.33 -21.78 3.39
C GLY A 116 23.79 -21.64 2.99
N CYS A 117 24.24 -20.46 2.59
CA CYS A 117 25.64 -20.16 2.29
C CYS A 117 26.54 -20.39 3.51
N ARG A 118 26.10 -19.96 4.70
CA ARG A 118 26.80 -20.25 5.95
C ARG A 118 26.94 -21.76 6.16
N TYR A 119 25.87 -22.54 5.96
CA TYR A 119 25.91 -24.00 6.05
C TYR A 119 26.92 -24.61 5.05
N LEU A 120 26.89 -24.18 3.79
CA LEU A 120 27.81 -24.65 2.75
C LEU A 120 29.28 -24.35 3.12
N PHE A 121 29.56 -23.19 3.71
CA PHE A 121 30.91 -22.85 4.17
C PHE A 121 31.44 -23.80 5.26
N PHE A 122 30.59 -24.20 6.22
CA PHE A 122 30.96 -25.20 7.23
C PHE A 122 31.04 -26.62 6.67
N PHE A 123 30.20 -26.94 5.68
CA PHE A 123 30.23 -28.21 4.96
C PHE A 123 31.58 -28.42 4.25
N PHE A 124 32.09 -27.41 3.54
CA PHE A 124 33.40 -27.49 2.88
C PHE A 124 34.59 -27.59 3.86
N GLN A 125 34.43 -27.16 5.11
CA GLN A 125 35.44 -27.29 6.17
C GLN A 125 35.42 -28.66 6.89
N GLY A 126 34.54 -29.58 6.47
CA GLY A 126 34.39 -30.89 7.11
C GLY A 126 33.72 -30.86 8.49
N GLN A 127 33.19 -29.71 8.93
CA GLN A 127 32.49 -29.54 10.20
C GLN A 127 30.98 -29.72 10.02
N THR A 128 30.57 -30.96 9.73
CA THR A 128 29.18 -31.28 9.39
C THR A 128 28.28 -31.55 10.60
N GLU A 129 28.86 -31.84 11.77
CA GLU A 129 28.11 -32.21 12.97
C GLU A 129 27.38 -31.00 13.57
N GLY A 130 26.05 -31.09 13.67
CA GLY A 130 25.20 -30.08 14.32
C GLY A 130 24.60 -28.99 13.42
N HIS A 131 24.89 -28.97 12.11
CA HIS A 131 24.40 -27.90 11.23
C HIS A 131 23.18 -28.25 10.35
N ILE A 132 22.66 -29.48 10.43
CA ILE A 132 21.47 -29.94 9.67
C ILE A 132 20.25 -29.05 9.93
N GLN A 133 20.07 -28.58 11.17
CA GLN A 133 18.97 -27.68 11.55
C GLN A 133 19.02 -26.35 10.76
N SER A 134 20.22 -25.83 10.49
CA SER A 134 20.38 -24.61 9.71
C SER A 134 20.08 -24.81 8.23
N LEU A 135 20.35 -26.01 7.69
CA LEU A 135 19.95 -26.38 6.33
C LEU A 135 18.43 -26.48 6.20
N ILE A 136 17.77 -27.11 7.17
CA ILE A 136 16.30 -27.20 7.21
C ILE A 136 15.69 -25.80 7.29
N LEU A 137 16.21 -24.93 8.16
CA LEU A 137 15.76 -23.56 8.28
C LEU A 137 15.94 -22.78 6.96
N SER A 138 17.11 -22.90 6.32
CA SER A 138 17.38 -22.31 5.00
C SER A 138 16.36 -22.76 3.96
N ALA A 139 16.07 -24.07 3.87
CA ALA A 139 15.11 -24.60 2.91
C ALA A 139 13.69 -24.07 3.16
N ILE A 140 13.24 -24.03 4.43
CA ILE A 140 11.93 -23.49 4.80
C ILE A 140 11.84 -22.00 4.43
N LEU A 141 12.85 -21.19 4.75
CA LEU A 141 12.86 -19.76 4.40
C LEU A 141 12.81 -19.55 2.89
N LEU A 142 13.54 -20.34 2.10
CA LEU A 142 13.49 -20.25 0.63
C LEU A 142 12.11 -20.60 0.08
N ILE A 143 11.49 -21.68 0.57
CA ILE A 143 10.15 -22.10 0.15
C ILE A 143 9.12 -21.03 0.50
N VAL A 144 9.13 -20.53 1.74
CA VAL A 144 8.21 -19.48 2.20
C VAL A 144 8.45 -18.18 1.44
N GLY A 145 9.70 -17.77 1.24
CA GLY A 145 10.03 -16.56 0.46
C GLY A 145 9.54 -16.65 -0.98
N PHE A 146 9.69 -17.80 -1.63
CA PHE A 146 9.15 -18.06 -2.96
C PHE A 146 7.62 -18.01 -2.99
N GLN A 147 6.94 -18.64 -2.02
CA GLN A 147 5.48 -18.58 -1.90
C GLN A 147 4.96 -17.15 -1.71
N ILE A 148 5.65 -16.31 -0.94
CA ILE A 148 5.30 -14.89 -0.77
C ILE A 148 5.38 -14.15 -2.11
N ILE A 149 6.42 -14.40 -2.92
CA ILE A 149 6.56 -13.80 -4.26
C ILE A 149 5.41 -14.24 -5.18
N MET A 150 5.10 -15.53 -5.19
CA MET A 150 3.98 -16.08 -5.97
C MET A 150 2.65 -15.45 -5.58
N MET A 151 2.40 -15.26 -4.28
CA MET A 151 1.21 -14.55 -3.78
C MET A 151 1.17 -13.10 -4.29
N GLY A 152 2.33 -12.46 -4.41
CA GLY A 152 2.47 -11.13 -5.00
C GLY A 152 2.02 -11.05 -6.45
N ILE A 153 2.37 -12.05 -7.26
CA ILE A 153 1.93 -12.16 -8.67
C ILE A 153 0.41 -12.33 -8.73
N SER A 154 -0.15 -13.24 -7.93
CA SER A 154 -1.61 -13.44 -7.84
C SER A 154 -2.34 -12.16 -7.44
N ALA A 155 -1.81 -11.43 -6.47
CA ALA A 155 -2.38 -10.16 -6.03
C ALA A 155 -2.31 -9.07 -7.12
N GLU A 156 -1.26 -9.04 -7.94
CA GLU A 156 -1.16 -8.13 -9.09
C GLU A 156 -2.22 -8.43 -10.15
N LEU A 157 -2.43 -9.70 -10.48
CA LEU A 157 -3.48 -10.12 -11.43
C LEU A 157 -4.88 -9.72 -10.95
N ILE A 158 -5.15 -9.89 -9.64
CA ILE A 158 -6.42 -9.43 -9.03
C ILE A 158 -6.54 -7.91 -9.12
N ALA A 159 -5.46 -7.17 -8.90
CA ALA A 159 -5.47 -5.71 -9.00
C ALA A 159 -5.75 -5.22 -10.43
N VAL A 160 -5.25 -5.92 -11.46
CA VAL A 160 -5.57 -5.66 -12.87
C VAL A 160 -7.05 -5.94 -13.15
N ASN A 161 -7.57 -7.09 -12.69
CA ASN A 161 -9.00 -7.40 -12.83
C ASN A 161 -9.90 -6.34 -12.17
N ARG A 162 -9.51 -5.82 -11.00
CA ARG A 162 -10.24 -4.74 -10.34
C ARG A 162 -10.28 -3.48 -11.21
N GLN A 163 -9.18 -3.12 -11.87
CA GLN A 163 -9.15 -1.94 -12.76
C GLN A 163 -10.11 -2.11 -13.95
N LEU A 164 -10.13 -3.30 -14.57
CA LEU A 164 -11.08 -3.59 -15.66
C LEU A 164 -12.54 -3.49 -15.20
N LEU A 165 -12.84 -3.98 -13.99
CA LEU A 165 -14.18 -3.87 -13.40
C LEU A 165 -14.57 -2.42 -13.08
N GLU A 166 -13.63 -1.60 -12.59
CA GLU A 166 -13.86 -0.17 -12.39
C GLU A 166 -14.20 0.54 -13.70
N ASP A 167 -13.51 0.22 -14.80
CA ASP A 167 -13.79 0.80 -16.13
C ASP A 167 -15.18 0.42 -16.64
N ILE A 168 -15.59 -0.84 -16.45
CA ILE A 168 -16.95 -1.31 -16.78
C ILE A 168 -17.98 -0.54 -15.95
N GLN A 169 -17.76 -0.41 -14.64
CA GLN A 169 -18.66 0.32 -13.75
C GLN A 169 -18.83 1.78 -14.18
N ILE A 170 -17.74 2.44 -14.61
CA ILE A 170 -17.81 3.82 -15.12
C ILE A 170 -18.67 3.90 -16.38
N ARG A 171 -18.52 2.95 -17.32
CA ARG A 171 -19.34 2.91 -18.55
C ARG A 171 -20.82 2.72 -18.24
N ILE A 172 -21.15 1.83 -17.30
CA ILE A 172 -22.54 1.59 -16.87
C ILE A 172 -23.13 2.86 -16.24
N LYS A 173 -22.42 3.47 -15.26
CA LYS A 173 -22.87 4.71 -14.61
C LYS A 173 -23.13 5.83 -15.62
N LYS A 174 -22.27 5.98 -16.63
CA LYS A 174 -22.48 6.98 -17.70
C LYS A 174 -23.74 6.67 -18.51
N GLY A 175 -23.91 5.43 -18.95
CA GLY A 175 -25.09 5.01 -19.71
C GLY A 175 -26.41 5.11 -18.94
N GLU A 176 -26.39 5.02 -17.61
CA GLU A 176 -27.58 5.25 -16.76
C GLU A 176 -27.90 6.74 -16.58
N LEU A 177 -26.90 7.61 -16.62
CA LEU A 177 -27.09 9.05 -16.46
C LEU A 177 -27.52 9.77 -17.75
N ASP A 178 -27.26 9.14 -18.90
CA ASP A 178 -27.67 9.66 -20.20
C ASP A 178 -29.10 9.21 -20.60
N LYS A 179 -29.76 8.40 -19.74
CA LYS A 179 -31.18 8.01 -19.84
C LYS A 179 -32.07 8.97 -19.06
#